data_AF-A0A917HYT0-F1
#
_entry.id   AF-A0A917HYT0-F1
#
_cell.length_a   1.000
_cell.length_b   1.000
_cell.length_c   1.000
_cell.angle_alpha   90.00
_cell.angle_beta   90.00
_cell.angle_gamma   90.00
#
_symmetry.space_group_name_H-M   'P 1'
#
loop_
_entity.id
_entity.type
_entity.pdbx_description
1 polymer ?
#
loop_
_entity_poly.entity_id
_entity_poly.type
_entity_poly.pdbx_seq_one_letter_code
_entity_poly.pdbx_strand_id
1 'polypeptide(L)'
;MVWFKRVWYYLIGFTLGSIVVYFIWTGKEVSFDYGPDARTLKTIRIREKIYSDDANQTLKLNRLDTTAINYILQNGDVNFSKSDQRAKPCATYYIEGEFQDKLIDLIIVRCDSTSTIEKVLVK
;
A
#
# COMPACT_ATOMS: atom_id res chain seq x y z
N MET A 1 -30.17 22.76 30.70
CA MET A 1 -28.89 23.43 31.00
C MET A 1 -27.78 22.50 31.52
N VAL A 2 -28.07 21.43 32.29
CA VAL A 2 -27.06 20.51 32.85
C VAL A 2 -26.35 19.64 31.80
N TRP A 3 -27.05 19.17 30.78
CA TRP A 3 -26.49 18.31 29.73
C TRP A 3 -25.37 19.01 28.92
N PHE A 4 -25.57 20.28 28.56
CA PHE A 4 -24.55 21.10 27.90
C PHE A 4 -23.25 21.21 28.71
N LYS A 5 -23.34 21.34 30.03
CA LYS A 5 -22.16 21.38 30.91
C LYS A 5 -21.38 20.06 30.84
N ARG A 6 -22.08 18.91 30.81
CA ARG A 6 -21.45 17.58 30.68
C ARG A 6 -20.73 17.41 29.34
N VAL A 7 -21.37 17.82 28.25
CA VAL A 7 -20.75 17.81 26.91
C VAL A 7 -19.51 18.70 26.88
N TRP A 8 -19.59 19.90 27.47
CA TRP A 8 -18.46 20.83 27.52
C TRP A 8 -17.27 20.28 28.29
N TYR A 9 -17.49 19.72 29.49
CA TYR A 9 -16.42 19.08 30.26
C TYR A 9 -15.80 17.89 29.52
N TYR A 10 -16.62 17.09 28.84
CA TYR A 10 -16.12 15.98 28.01
C TYR A 10 -15.24 16.48 26.86
N LEU A 11 -15.68 17.52 26.14
CA LEU A 11 -14.93 18.08 25.01
C LEU A 11 -13.58 18.65 25.44
N ILE A 12 -13.49 19.32 26.60
CA ILE A 12 -12.21 19.80 27.15
C ILE A 12 -11.27 18.62 27.43
N GLY A 13 -11.77 17.56 28.05
CA GLY A 13 -10.95 16.36 28.29
C GLY A 13 -10.50 15.69 26.99
N PHE A 14 -11.41 15.58 26.03
CA PHE A 14 -11.15 15.00 24.72
C PHE A 14 -10.12 15.81 23.92
N THR A 15 -10.20 17.14 23.93
CA THR A 15 -9.22 17.99 23.22
C THR A 15 -7.85 17.89 23.85
N LEU A 16 -7.74 17.95 25.18
CA LEU A 16 -6.47 17.75 25.89
C LEU A 16 -5.88 16.36 25.60
N GLY A 17 -6.71 15.31 25.66
CA GLY A 17 -6.28 13.95 25.30
C GLY A 17 -5.81 13.84 23.85
N SER A 18 -6.52 14.48 22.92
CA SER A 18 -6.16 14.47 21.49
C SER A 18 -4.82 15.15 21.22
N ILE A 19 -4.50 16.24 21.94
CA ILE A 19 -3.19 16.92 21.84
C ILE A 19 -2.07 15.99 22.29
N VAL A 20 -2.23 15.29 23.41
CA VAL A 20 -1.23 14.33 23.89
C VAL A 20 -1.00 13.21 22.88
N VAL A 21 -2.08 12.62 22.35
CA VAL A 21 -2.01 11.56 21.32
C VAL A 21 -1.32 12.06 20.05
N TYR A 22 -1.62 13.29 19.61
CA TYR A 22 -0.99 13.90 18.44
C TYR A 22 0.54 13.99 18.58
N PHE A 23 1.06 14.41 19.74
CA PHE A 23 2.50 14.45 19.97
C PHE A 23 3.14 13.06 19.99
N ILE A 24 2.48 12.06 20.57
CA ILE A 24 2.96 10.66 20.56
C ILE A 24 3.05 10.12 19.13
N TRP A 25 2.06 10.41 18.29
CA TRP A 25 2.06 9.98 16.89
C TRP A 25 3.07 10.74 16.04
N THR A 26 3.28 12.04 16.28
CA THR A 26 4.29 12.82 15.53
C THR A 26 5.71 12.26 15.69
N GLY A 27 6.02 11.68 16.86
CA GLY A 27 7.31 11.05 17.13
C GLY A 27 7.46 9.61 16.60
N LYS A 28 6.43 9.04 15.96
CA LYS A 28 6.44 7.68 15.44
C LYS A 28 6.07 7.67 13.96
N GLU A 29 6.75 6.87 13.15
CA GLU A 29 6.35 6.59 11.76
C GLU A 29 5.12 5.66 11.73
N VAL A 30 3.97 6.14 12.20
CA VAL A 30 2.72 5.38 12.19
C VAL A 30 2.00 5.58 10.86
N SER A 31 1.71 4.48 10.17
CA SER A 31 0.84 4.48 8.98
C SER A 31 -0.40 3.63 9.23
N PHE A 32 -1.57 4.19 8.90
CA PHE A 32 -2.88 3.60 9.19
C PHE A 32 -3.42 2.77 8.00
N ASP A 33 -2.65 1.76 7.58
CA ASP A 33 -2.96 0.92 6.42
C ASP A 33 -3.99 -0.18 6.75
N TYR A 34 -5.18 0.21 7.21
CA TYR A 34 -6.23 -0.74 7.61
C TYR A 34 -7.07 -1.26 6.44
N GLY A 35 -7.15 -0.50 5.35
CA GLY A 35 -7.86 -0.91 4.14
C GLY A 35 -7.24 -2.15 3.50
N PRO A 36 -8.04 -3.02 2.84
CA PRO A 36 -7.54 -4.23 2.18
C PRO A 36 -6.38 -3.94 1.20
N ASP A 37 -6.51 -2.91 0.37
CA ASP A 37 -5.48 -2.51 -0.61
C ASP A 37 -4.24 -1.99 0.10
N ALA A 38 -4.40 -0.97 0.94
CA ALA A 38 -3.31 -0.35 1.70
C ALA A 38 -2.51 -1.40 2.49
N ARG A 39 -3.19 -2.35 3.13
CA ARG A 39 -2.56 -3.46 3.85
C ARG A 39 -1.75 -4.35 2.91
N THR A 40 -2.33 -4.75 1.78
CA THR A 40 -1.69 -5.63 0.80
C THR A 40 -0.46 -4.96 0.19
N LEU A 41 -0.61 -3.70 -0.25
CA LEU A 41 0.45 -2.89 -0.84
C LEU A 41 1.58 -2.62 0.15
N LYS A 42 1.28 -2.25 1.40
CA LYS A 42 2.28 -2.11 2.46
C LYS A 42 3.08 -3.39 2.64
N THR A 43 2.38 -4.51 2.72
CA THR A 43 2.95 -5.84 2.94
C THR A 43 3.85 -6.29 1.76
N ILE A 44 3.59 -5.82 0.54
CA ILE A 44 4.50 -6.00 -0.61
C ILE A 44 5.69 -5.03 -0.51
N ARG A 45 5.44 -3.76 -0.15
CA ARG A 45 6.46 -2.70 -0.10
C ARG A 45 7.58 -2.97 0.90
N ILE A 46 7.25 -3.50 2.08
CA ILE A 46 8.20 -3.78 3.17
C ILE A 46 9.08 -5.01 2.92
N ARG A 47 8.69 -5.88 1.97
CA ARG A 47 9.46 -7.08 1.64
C ARG A 47 10.56 -6.80 0.64
N GLU A 48 11.51 -7.73 0.59
CA GLU A 48 12.56 -7.71 -0.43
C GLU A 48 11.93 -7.90 -1.81
N LYS A 49 12.25 -6.99 -2.73
CA LYS A 49 11.69 -6.95 -4.07
C LYS A 49 12.62 -7.65 -5.04
N ILE A 50 12.11 -8.68 -5.71
CA ILE A 50 12.83 -9.43 -6.73
C ILE A 50 12.14 -9.14 -8.07
N TYR A 51 12.91 -8.91 -9.13
CA TYR A 51 12.36 -8.66 -10.46
C TYR A 51 12.67 -9.85 -11.36
N SER A 52 11.64 -10.39 -12.01
CA SER A 52 11.83 -11.39 -13.06
C SER A 52 12.53 -10.78 -14.28
N ASP A 53 13.11 -11.61 -15.13
CA ASP A 53 13.73 -11.15 -16.37
C ASP A 53 12.71 -10.48 -17.32
N ASP A 54 11.49 -11.00 -17.36
CA ASP A 54 10.37 -10.47 -18.16
C ASP A 54 9.92 -9.09 -17.67
N ALA A 55 9.80 -8.93 -16.34
CA ALA A 55 9.51 -7.64 -15.72
C ALA A 55 10.63 -6.63 -16.00
N ASN A 56 11.89 -7.03 -15.84
CA ASN A 56 13.05 -6.16 -16.10
C ASN A 56 13.13 -5.73 -17.57
N GLN A 57 12.83 -6.63 -18.50
CA GLN A 57 12.79 -6.31 -19.92
C GLN A 57 11.69 -5.28 -20.21
N THR A 58 10.48 -5.49 -19.69
CA THR A 58 9.35 -4.58 -19.93
C THR A 58 9.57 -3.20 -19.30
N LEU A 59 10.17 -3.15 -18.11
CA LEU A 59 10.54 -1.91 -17.44
C LEU A 59 11.56 -1.11 -18.29
N LYS A 60 12.60 -1.77 -18.78
CA LYS A 60 13.61 -1.14 -19.66
C LYS A 60 13.02 -0.63 -20.97
N LEU A 61 12.16 -1.42 -21.61
CA LEU A 61 11.50 -1.05 -22.87
C LEU A 61 10.62 0.20 -22.71
N ASN A 62 9.91 0.30 -21.58
CA ASN A 62 8.98 1.39 -21.31
C ASN A 62 9.60 2.59 -20.58
N ARG A 63 10.92 2.56 -20.34
CA ARG A 63 11.67 3.57 -19.54
C ARG A 63 11.08 3.77 -18.14
N LEU A 64 10.65 2.66 -17.53
CA LEU A 64 10.12 2.64 -16.18
C LEU A 64 11.22 2.17 -15.23
N ASP A 65 11.41 2.92 -14.14
CA ASP A 65 12.38 2.61 -13.10
C ASP A 65 11.69 2.15 -11.81
N THR A 66 12.48 1.89 -10.77
CA THR A 66 11.99 1.54 -9.42
C THR A 66 11.07 2.61 -8.84
N THR A 67 11.21 3.88 -9.24
CA THR A 67 10.31 4.97 -8.85
C THR A 67 8.87 4.73 -9.32
N ALA A 68 8.68 4.23 -10.55
CA ALA A 68 7.36 3.94 -11.09
C ALA A 68 6.70 2.80 -10.31
N ILE A 69 7.45 1.73 -10.04
CA ILE A 69 6.97 0.60 -9.22
C ILE A 69 6.62 1.05 -7.81
N ASN A 70 7.47 1.84 -7.17
CA ASN A 70 7.20 2.36 -5.83
C ASN A 70 5.97 3.27 -5.80
N TYR A 71 5.74 4.07 -6.85
CA TYR A 71 4.55 4.90 -6.97
C TYR A 71 3.28 4.05 -7.07
N ILE A 72 3.28 3.02 -7.93
CA ILE A 72 2.15 2.10 -8.08
C ILE A 72 1.90 1.33 -6.76
N LEU A 73 2.95 0.92 -6.06
CA LEU A 73 2.83 0.26 -4.74
C LEU A 73 2.39 1.21 -3.61
N GLN A 74 2.31 2.52 -3.85
CA GLN A 74 1.79 3.49 -2.89
C GLN A 74 0.35 3.91 -3.22
N ASN A 75 0.03 4.07 -4.51
CA ASN A 75 -1.20 4.70 -4.96
C ASN A 75 -2.09 3.80 -5.83
N GLY A 76 -1.64 2.60 -6.18
CA GLY A 76 -2.39 1.66 -7.00
C GLY A 76 -3.54 0.98 -6.25
N ASP A 77 -4.34 0.25 -7.00
CA ASP A 77 -5.46 -0.55 -6.51
C ASP A 77 -5.17 -2.04 -6.67
N VAL A 78 -5.60 -2.86 -5.71
CA VAL A 78 -5.41 -4.31 -5.77
C VAL A 78 -6.67 -4.96 -6.32
N ASN A 79 -6.56 -5.51 -7.52
CA ASN A 79 -7.66 -6.27 -8.11
C ASN A 79 -7.76 -7.66 -7.47
N PHE A 80 -8.48 -7.75 -6.34
CA PHE A 80 -8.67 -9.00 -5.61
C PHE A 80 -9.44 -10.06 -6.41
N SER A 81 -10.22 -9.68 -7.43
CA SER A 81 -10.94 -10.62 -8.29
C SER A 81 -10.00 -11.36 -9.25
N LYS A 82 -8.92 -10.72 -9.70
CA LYS A 82 -7.88 -11.35 -10.53
C LYS A 82 -6.75 -11.97 -9.70
N SER A 83 -6.64 -11.59 -8.43
CA SER A 83 -5.60 -12.07 -7.51
C SER A 83 -5.97 -13.42 -6.92
N ASP A 84 -4.98 -14.30 -6.74
CA ASP A 84 -5.13 -15.54 -5.96
C ASP A 84 -4.40 -15.40 -4.62
N GLN A 85 -5.14 -14.95 -3.60
CA GLN A 85 -4.57 -14.71 -2.27
C GLN A 85 -4.31 -16.00 -1.48
N ARG A 86 -4.80 -17.14 -1.96
CA ARG A 86 -4.71 -18.45 -1.27
C ARG A 86 -3.89 -19.47 -2.05
N ALA A 87 -3.32 -19.08 -3.20
CA ALA A 87 -2.37 -19.88 -3.95
C ALA A 87 -1.24 -20.39 -3.06
N LYS A 88 -0.83 -21.64 -3.32
CA LYS A 88 0.33 -22.29 -2.71
C LYS A 88 1.36 -22.58 -3.82
N PRO A 89 2.65 -22.32 -3.61
CA PRO A 89 3.32 -21.98 -2.35
C PRO A 89 3.27 -20.50 -1.95
N CYS A 90 3.01 -19.58 -2.87
CA CYS A 90 2.95 -18.14 -2.61
C CYS A 90 1.69 -17.53 -3.21
N ALA A 91 1.21 -16.43 -2.63
CA ALA A 91 0.01 -15.73 -3.08
C ALA A 91 0.32 -14.79 -4.25
N THR A 92 -0.58 -14.71 -5.22
CA THR A 92 -0.41 -13.87 -6.40
C THR A 92 -1.37 -12.69 -6.36
N TYR A 93 -0.84 -11.49 -6.58
CA TYR A 93 -1.58 -10.23 -6.55
C TYR A 93 -1.50 -9.52 -7.89
N TYR A 94 -2.66 -9.01 -8.33
CA TYR A 94 -2.80 -8.17 -9.49
C TYR A 94 -3.03 -6.73 -9.02
N ILE A 95 -2.13 -5.82 -9.36
CA ILE A 95 -2.17 -4.43 -8.92
C ILE A 95 -2.31 -3.56 -10.16
N GLU A 96 -3.31 -2.70 -10.18
CA GLU A 96 -3.58 -1.75 -11.26
C GLU A 96 -3.13 -0.36 -10.78
N GLY A 97 -2.38 0.36 -11.60
CA GLY A 97 -1.93 1.70 -11.26
C GLY A 97 -1.68 2.56 -12.49
N GLU A 98 -1.55 3.86 -12.25
CA GLU A 98 -1.28 4.83 -13.29
C GLU A 98 0.01 5.58 -12.94
N PHE A 99 0.93 5.70 -13.89
CA PHE A 99 2.16 6.47 -13.72
C PHE A 99 2.47 7.23 -15.01
N GLN A 100 2.57 8.56 -14.92
CA GLN A 100 2.81 9.44 -16.09
C GLN A 100 1.84 9.18 -17.24
N ASP A 101 0.54 9.16 -16.95
CA ASP A 101 -0.57 8.92 -17.91
C ASP A 101 -0.51 7.55 -18.60
N LYS A 102 0.27 6.60 -18.07
CA LYS A 102 0.32 5.20 -18.53
C LYS A 102 -0.33 4.31 -17.50
N LEU A 103 -1.27 3.49 -17.96
CA LEU A 103 -1.88 2.44 -17.15
C LEU A 103 -0.94 1.24 -17.11
N ILE A 104 -0.54 0.86 -15.91
CA ILE A 104 0.43 -0.19 -15.64
C ILE A 104 -0.21 -1.20 -14.69
N ASP A 105 -0.27 -2.45 -15.13
CA ASP A 105 -0.70 -3.56 -14.31
C ASP A 105 0.52 -4.37 -13.87
N LEU A 106 0.63 -4.64 -12.56
CA LEU A 106 1.71 -5.42 -11.96
C LEU A 106 1.16 -6.76 -11.48
N ILE A 107 1.83 -7.84 -11.87
CA ILE A 107 1.58 -9.18 -11.33
C ILE A 107 2.71 -9.49 -10.36
N ILE A 108 2.36 -9.61 -9.08
CA ILE A 108 3.32 -9.80 -7.99
C ILE A 108 3.04 -11.10 -7.27
N VAL A 109 4.06 -11.95 -7.17
CA VAL A 109 4.05 -13.15 -6.34
C VAL A 109 4.63 -12.80 -4.99
N ARG A 110 3.83 -12.94 -3.95
CA ARG A 110 4.16 -12.57 -2.58
C ARG A 110 4.35 -13.82 -1.73
N CYS A 111 5.59 -14.03 -1.30
CA CYS A 111 5.98 -15.06 -0.35
C CYS A 111 6.19 -14.45 1.06
N ASP A 112 6.62 -15.24 2.04
CA ASP A 112 6.75 -14.79 3.43
C ASP A 112 7.82 -13.71 3.62
N SER A 113 8.96 -13.82 2.92
CA SER A 113 10.10 -12.89 3.00
C SER A 113 10.24 -11.99 1.76
N THR A 114 9.82 -12.47 0.60
CA THR A 114 10.07 -11.81 -0.69
C THR A 114 8.78 -11.44 -1.42
N SER A 115 8.87 -10.45 -2.30
CA SER A 115 7.83 -10.06 -3.24
C SER A 115 8.45 -9.97 -4.63
N THR A 116 8.11 -10.93 -5.48
CA THR A 116 8.64 -11.03 -6.83
C THR A 116 7.68 -10.34 -7.80
N ILE A 117 8.16 -9.32 -8.51
CA ILE A 117 7.47 -8.72 -9.64
C ILE A 117 7.64 -9.70 -10.81
N GLU A 118 6.58 -10.46 -11.09
CA GLU A 118 6.62 -11.50 -12.11
C GLU A 118 6.42 -10.92 -13.51
N LYS A 119 5.45 -10.02 -13.67
CA LYS A 119 5.15 -9.36 -14.94
C LYS A 119 4.73 -7.92 -14.74
N VAL A 120 5.06 -7.10 -15.73
CA VAL A 120 4.64 -5.71 -15.85
C VAL A 120 3.93 -5.58 -17.19
N LEU A 121 2.70 -5.07 -17.20
CA LEU A 121 1.92 -4.87 -18.41
C LEU A 121 1.65 -3.38 -18.53
N VAL A 122 2.09 -2.76 -19.62
CA VAL A 122 1.83 -1.34 -19.93
C VAL A 122 0.78 -1.30 -21.03
N LYS A 123 -0.31 -0.57 -20.81
CA LYS A 123 -1.40 -0.38 -21.78
C LYS A 123 -1.25 0.93 -22.56
#